data_AF-A0A2P2MIX5-F1
#
_entry.id   AF-A0A2P2MIX5-F1
#
_cell.length_a   1.000
_cell.length_b   1.000
_cell.length_c   1.000
_cell.angle_alpha   90.00
_cell.angle_beta   90.00
_cell.angle_gamma   90.00
#
_symmetry.space_group_name_H-M   'P 1'
#
loop_
_entity.id
_entity.type
_entity.pdbx_description
1 polymer ?
#
loop_
_entity_poly.entity_id
_entity_poly.type
_entity_poly.pdbx_seq_one_letter_code
_entity_poly.pdbx_strand_id
1 'polypeptide(L)' 'MRRCLPDLFDTQPDLLFQLVTMLNPSVLRENGVPVYSVLQEPGNFVITFPRSYHGGFNFGMLYNFVVVLRI' A
#
# COMPACT_ATOMS: atom_id res chain seq x y z
N MET A 1 -2.83 -10.61 4.97
CA MET A 1 -1.69 -10.20 5.85
C MET A 1 -1.58 -11.08 7.09
N ARG A 2 -2.61 -11.21 7.95
CA ARG A 2 -2.55 -12.05 9.17
C ARG A 2 -2.05 -13.49 8.94
N ARG A 3 -2.49 -14.16 7.88
CA ARG A 3 -2.02 -15.51 7.52
C ARG A 3 -0.57 -15.56 7.05
N CYS A 4 -0.05 -14.46 6.50
CA CYS A 4 1.31 -14.41 5.94
C CYS A 4 2.35 -14.04 7.00
N LEU A 5 1.92 -13.36 8.08
CA LEU A 5 2.79 -12.82 9.12
C LEU A 5 2.16 -13.04 10.52
N PRO A 6 1.86 -14.29 10.90
CA PRO A 6 1.11 -14.58 12.13
C PRO A 6 1.81 -14.05 13.38
N ASP A 7 3.10 -14.36 13.56
CA ASP A 7 3.90 -13.96 14.73
C ASP A 7 3.92 -12.43 14.95
N LEU A 8 3.92 -11.68 13.84
CA LEU A 8 3.98 -10.22 13.87
C LEU A 8 2.62 -9.60 14.25
N PHE A 9 1.51 -10.25 13.87
CA PHE A 9 0.17 -9.86 14.28
C PHE A 9 -0.16 -10.29 15.72
N ASP A 10 0.42 -11.37 16.21
CA ASP A 10 0.29 -11.80 17.61
C ASP A 10 1.01 -10.83 18.55
N THR A 11 2.18 -10.34 18.13
CA THR A 11 2.92 -9.30 18.86
C THR A 11 2.25 -7.93 18.74
N GLN A 12 1.64 -7.63 17.58
CA GLN A 12 1.07 -6.33 17.28
C GLN A 12 -0.23 -6.44 16.47
N PRO A 13 -1.40 -6.51 17.13
CA PRO A 13 -2.68 -6.73 16.44
C PRO A 13 -3.08 -5.60 15.47
N ASP A 14 -2.61 -4.37 15.74
CA ASP A 14 -2.85 -3.18 14.92
C ASP A 14 -1.85 -2.98 13.77
N LEU A 15 -0.94 -3.94 13.55
CA LEU A 15 0.13 -3.85 12.56
C LEU A 15 -0.37 -3.48 11.15
N LEU A 16 -1.57 -3.94 10.77
CA LEU A 16 -2.17 -3.64 9.47
C LEU A 16 -2.38 -2.14 9.23
N PHE A 17 -2.50 -1.34 10.28
CA PHE A 17 -2.78 0.09 10.21
C PHE A 17 -1.54 0.96 10.43
N GLN A 18 -0.42 0.35 10.83
CA GLN A 18 0.81 1.08 11.15
C GLN A 18 1.65 1.42 9.93
N LEU A 19 1.24 0.99 8.71
CA LEU A 19 1.90 1.32 7.44
C LEU A 19 3.37 0.84 7.34
N VAL A 20 3.85 0.01 8.25
CA VAL A 20 5.26 -0.43 8.32
C VAL A 20 5.55 -1.69 7.52
N THR A 21 4.53 -2.40 7.04
CA THR A 21 4.72 -3.71 6.42
C THR A 21 4.50 -3.64 4.91
N MET A 22 5.56 -3.85 4.13
CA MET A 22 5.45 -4.11 2.70
C MET A 22 5.39 -5.62 2.44
N LEU A 23 4.37 -6.05 1.70
CA LEU A 23 4.21 -7.42 1.23
C LEU A 23 4.38 -7.46 -0.29
N ASN A 24 5.05 -8.49 -0.79
CA ASN A 24 5.21 -8.67 -2.24
C ASN A 24 3.81 -8.81 -2.88
N PRO A 25 3.50 -8.03 -3.94
CA PRO A 25 2.24 -8.14 -4.68
C PRO A 25 1.87 -9.55 -5.12
N SER A 26 2.86 -10.41 -5.43
CA SER A 26 2.63 -11.81 -5.81
C SER A 26 1.93 -12.60 -4.72
N VAL A 27 2.32 -12.42 -3.45
CA VAL A 27 1.70 -13.09 -2.30
C VAL A 27 0.21 -12.71 -2.18
N LEU A 28 -0.12 -11.45 -2.44
CA LEU A 28 -1.51 -10.98 -2.42
C LEU A 28 -2.32 -11.59 -3.57
N ARG A 29 -1.75 -11.62 -4.78
CA ARG A 29 -2.39 -12.23 -5.96
C ARG A 29 -2.63 -13.72 -5.80
N GLU A 30 -1.66 -14.46 -5.26
CA GLU A 30 -1.80 -15.89 -4.95
C GLU A 30 -2.91 -16.17 -3.93
N ASN A 31 -3.17 -15.22 -3.02
CA ASN A 31 -4.28 -15.29 -2.06
C ASN A 31 -5.61 -14.74 -2.63
N GLY A 32 -5.70 -14.50 -3.95
CA GLY A 32 -6.92 -14.04 -4.62
C GLY A 32 -7.25 -12.56 -4.39
N VAL A 33 -6.31 -11.75 -3.87
CA VAL A 33 -6.52 -10.31 -3.69
C VAL A 33 -6.21 -9.59 -5.02
N PRO A 34 -7.11 -8.75 -5.55
CA PRO A 34 -6.83 -7.98 -6.75
C PRO A 34 -5.76 -6.92 -6.48
N VAL A 35 -4.68 -6.93 -7.26
CA VAL A 35 -3.57 -5.98 -7.11
C VAL A 35 -3.21 -5.34 -8.45
N TYR A 36 -3.28 -4.01 -8.47
CA TYR A 36 -2.99 -3.17 -9.63
C TYR A 36 -1.74 -2.32 -9.36
N SER A 37 -1.03 -1.98 -10.42
CA SER A 37 0.18 -1.14 -10.38
C SER A 37 0.04 0.03 -11.34
N VAL A 38 0.56 1.18 -10.94
CA VAL A 38 0.63 2.39 -11.77
C VAL A 38 2.03 2.99 -11.69
N LEU A 39 2.52 3.54 -12.81
CA LEU A 39 3.73 4.35 -12.84
C LEU A 39 3.32 5.83 -12.77
N GLN A 40 3.77 6.53 -11.73
CA GLN A 40 3.54 7.96 -11.59
C GLN A 40 4.74 8.74 -12.16
N GLU A 41 4.49 9.58 -13.16
CA GLU A 41 5.47 10.50 -13.74
C GLU A 41 5.23 11.93 -13.24
N PRO A 42 6.23 12.84 -13.35
CA PRO A 42 6.05 14.24 -12.97
C PRO A 42 4.85 14.88 -13.69
N GLY A 43 3.95 15.50 -12.93
CA GLY A 43 2.72 16.10 -13.44
C GLY A 43 1.50 15.17 -13.43
N ASN A 44 1.67 13.86 -13.19
CA ASN A 44 0.55 12.93 -13.06
C ASN A 44 -0.08 13.02 -11.67
N PHE A 45 -1.42 12.90 -11.64
CA PHE A 45 -2.18 12.70 -10.41
C PHE A 45 -2.50 11.22 -10.23
N VAL A 46 -2.30 10.72 -9.01
CA VAL A 46 -2.75 9.39 -8.58
C VAL A 46 -3.86 9.59 -7.55
N ILE A 47 -5.03 9.00 -7.78
CA ILE A 47 -6.20 9.11 -6.90
C ILE A 47 -6.39 7.78 -6.18
N THR A 48 -6.34 7.84 -4.85
CA THR A 48 -6.66 6.71 -3.96
C THR A 48 -8.11 6.82 -3.50
N PHE A 49 -8.90 5.77 -3.70
CA PHE A 49 -10.31 5.75 -3.30
C PHE A 49 -10.49 5.37 -1.82
N PRO A 50 -11.64 5.70 -1.20
CA PRO A 50 -11.92 5.29 0.16
C PRO A 50 -11.76 3.77 0.34
N ARG A 51 -11.03 3.37 1.38
CA ARG A 51 -10.71 1.97 1.73
C ARG A 51 -9.86 1.21 0.68
N SER A 52 -9.24 1.88 -0.30
CA SER A 52 -8.25 1.22 -1.16
C SER A 52 -6.86 1.25 -0.53
N TYR A 53 -6.33 0.07 -0.20
CA TYR A 53 -4.94 -0.08 0.26
C TYR A 53 -3.97 0.20 -0.89
N HIS A 54 -2.90 0.93 -0.60
CA HIS A 54 -1.86 1.27 -1.56
C HIS A 54 -0.49 1.23 -0.90
N GLY A 55 0.54 0.97 -1.69
CA GLY A 55 1.93 0.98 -1.30
C GLY A 55 2.79 1.23 -2.54
N GLY A 56 4.01 1.71 -2.35
CA GLY A 56 4.88 2.06 -3.46
C GLY A 56 6.26 2.52 -3.00
N PHE A 57 7.11 2.83 -3.97
CA PHE A 57 8.45 3.34 -3.77
C PHE A 57 8.77 4.37 -4.87
N ASN A 58 9.80 5.19 -4.64
CA ASN A 58 10.28 6.14 -5.64
C ASN A 58 11.51 5.56 -6.35
N PHE A 59 11.60 5.72 -7.67
CA PHE A 59 12.77 5.31 -8.46
C PHE A 59 13.98 6.24 -8.26
N GLY A 60 13.80 7.42 -7.66
CA GLY A 60 14.84 8.42 -7.43
C GLY A 60 14.34 9.55 -6.52
N MET A 61 15.06 10.66 -6.53
CA MET A 61 14.67 11.86 -5.76
C MET A 61 13.50 12.56 -6.45
N LEU A 62 12.36 12.64 -5.77
CA LEU A 62 11.13 13.25 -6.27
C LEU A 62 10.45 14.05 -5.14
N TYR A 63 9.65 15.05 -5.52
CA TYR A 63 8.80 15.80 -4.59
C TYR A 63 7.34 15.46 -4.89
N ASN A 64 6.66 14.87 -3.92
CA ASN A 64 5.24 14.54 -4.01
C ASN A 64 4.42 15.41 -3.05
N PHE A 65 3.24 15.83 -3.50
CA PHE A 65 2.25 16.50 -2.65
C PHE A 65 1.04 15.58 -2.50
N VAL A 66 0.60 15.37 -1.26
CA VAL A 66 -0.53 14.49 -0.94
C VAL A 66 -1.59 15.31 -0.22
N VAL A 67 -2.83 15.24 -0.72
CA VAL A 67 -3.99 15.90 -0.12
C VAL A 67 -5.06 14.88 0.16
N VAL A 68 -5.66 14.93 1.34
CA VAL A 68 -6.87 14.18 1.65
C VAL A 68 -8.08 15.05 1.30
N LEU A 69 -8.73 14.73 0.18
CA LEU A 69 -9.98 15.38 -0.20
C LEU A 69 -11.12 14.79 0.64
N ARG A 70 -11.84 15.66 1.36
CA ARG A 70 -13.13 15.32 1.99
C ARG A 70 -14.23 15.80 1.04
N ILE A 71 -14.80 14.87 0.28
CA ILE A 71 -16.04 15.08 -0.49
C ILE A 71 -17.26 14.94 0.41
#